data_AF-A0A9W7IIB8-F1
#
_entry.id   AF-A0A9W7IIB8-F1
#
_cell.length_a   1.000
_cell.length_b   1.000
_cell.length_c   1.000
_cell.angle_alpha   90.00
_cell.angle_beta   90.00
_cell.angle_gamma   90.00
#
_symmetry.space_group_name_H-M   'P 1'
#
loop_
_entity.id
_entity.type
_entity.pdbx_description
1 polymer ?
#
loop_
_entity_poly.entity_id
_entity_poly.type
_entity_poly.pdbx_seq_one_letter_code
_entity_poly.pdbx_strand_id
1 'polypeptide(L)'
;MTPELQKQHKDMVPYEMAKNLKELYEGQARQERYETSKALFRCKMLDRNPVGTHVLKMIGYIQTLEKLGFPLSVELATDVILQSLPDSFSVCLFSRWEGRNPVQSGFCV
;
A
#
# COMPACT_ATOMS: atom_id res chain seq x y z
N MET A 1 52.60 3.91 13.73
CA MET A 1 51.14 3.94 13.63
C MET A 1 50.61 2.76 14.42
N THR A 2 49.78 3.00 15.41
CA THR A 2 49.22 1.95 16.28
C THR A 2 48.06 1.24 15.57
N PRO A 3 48.07 -0.10 15.49
CA PRO A 3 47.02 -0.88 14.80
C PRO A 3 45.63 -0.71 15.45
N GLU A 4 45.56 -0.30 16.71
CA GLU A 4 44.30 -0.07 17.43
C GLU A 4 43.50 1.11 16.86
N LEU A 5 44.17 2.20 16.47
CA LEU A 5 43.54 3.38 15.86
C LEU A 5 43.00 3.06 14.45
N GLN A 6 43.72 2.23 13.69
CA GLN A 6 43.27 1.79 12.36
C GLN A 6 42.03 0.88 12.45
N LYS A 7 41.92 0.06 13.51
CA LYS A 7 40.77 -0.84 13.71
C LYS A 7 39.51 -0.05 14.07
N GLN A 8 39.61 0.89 15.01
CA GLN A 8 38.46 1.73 15.40
C GLN A 8 37.95 2.60 14.24
N HIS A 9 38.85 3.15 13.41
CA HIS A 9 38.45 3.94 12.25
C HIS A 9 37.79 3.08 11.17
N LYS A 10 38.28 1.86 10.96
CA LYS A 10 37.69 0.88 10.03
C LYS A 10 36.33 0.35 10.48
N ASP A 11 36.03 0.32 11.77
CA ASP A 11 34.72 -0.13 12.27
C ASP A 11 33.71 1.03 12.34
N MET A 12 34.18 2.26 12.58
CA MET A 12 33.34 3.47 12.61
C MET A 12 32.76 3.81 11.23
N VAL A 13 33.55 3.68 10.15
CA VAL A 13 33.10 4.04 8.79
C VAL A 13 31.97 3.13 8.27
N PRO A 14 32.05 1.78 8.37
CA PRO A 14 30.96 0.87 8.04
C PRO A 14 29.73 1.06 8.92
N TYR A 15 29.92 1.33 10.22
CA TYR A 15 28.81 1.58 11.15
C TYR A 15 28.02 2.84 10.77
N GLU A 16 28.71 3.96 10.53
CA GLU A 16 28.06 5.21 10.10
C GLU A 16 27.41 5.06 8.72
N MET A 17 28.02 4.31 7.79
CA MET A 17 27.42 4.02 6.49
C MET A 17 26.14 3.18 6.62
N ALA A 18 26.15 2.14 7.46
CA ALA A 18 24.97 1.31 7.73
C ALA A 18 23.85 2.13 8.40
N LYS A 19 24.20 3.02 9.32
CA LYS A 19 23.26 3.93 9.97
C LYS A 19 22.63 4.91 8.98
N ASN A 20 23.42 5.56 8.15
CA ASN A 20 22.93 6.51 7.13
C ASN A 20 22.03 5.81 6.11
N LEU A 21 22.39 4.60 5.67
CA LEU A 21 21.53 3.80 4.79
C LEU A 21 20.21 3.45 5.47
N LYS A 22 20.25 3.02 6.73
CA LYS A 22 19.04 2.72 7.49
C LYS A 22 18.12 3.93 7.60
N GLU A 23 18.65 5.09 7.97
CA GLU A 23 17.88 6.33 8.08
C GLU A 23 17.27 6.75 6.72
N LEU A 24 18.03 6.62 5.63
CA LEU A 24 17.56 6.96 4.29
C LEU A 24 16.46 6.00 3.80
N TYR A 25 16.63 4.69 4.00
CA TYR A 25 15.63 3.68 3.65
C TYR A 25 14.36 3.80 4.51
N GLU A 26 14.49 4.06 5.82
CA GLU A 26 13.34 4.29 6.71
C GLU A 26 12.57 5.55 6.31
N GLY A 27 13.28 6.63 5.96
CA GLY A 27 12.69 7.86 5.42
C GLY A 27 11.95 7.61 4.10
N GLN A 28 12.56 6.89 3.17
CA GLN A 28 11.96 6.52 1.89
C GLN A 28 10.72 5.63 2.07
N ALA A 29 10.80 4.59 2.89
CA ALA A 29 9.67 3.70 3.15
C ALA A 29 8.48 4.44 3.79
N ARG A 30 8.75 5.38 4.70
CA ARG A 30 7.71 6.23 5.30
C ARG A 30 7.07 7.14 4.25
N GLN A 31 7.87 7.74 3.37
CA GLN A 31 7.36 8.62 2.31
C GLN A 31 6.53 7.84 1.29
N GLU A 32 7.01 6.67 0.84
CA GLU A 32 6.31 5.82 -0.11
C GLU A 32 4.96 5.33 0.46
N ARG A 33 4.94 4.94 1.73
CA ARG A 33 3.72 4.58 2.44
C ARG A 33 2.73 5.74 2.50
N TYR A 34 3.21 6.95 2.84
CA TYR A 34 2.37 8.12 2.91
C TYR A 34 1.74 8.45 1.55
N GLU A 35 2.52 8.46 0.47
CA GLU A 35 2.00 8.74 -0.87
C GLU A 35 1.05 7.63 -1.36
N THR A 36 1.33 6.36 -1.05
CA THR A 36 0.43 5.24 -1.37
C THR A 36 -0.90 5.36 -0.63
N SER A 37 -0.88 5.59 0.69
CA SER A 37 -2.10 5.80 1.47
C SER A 37 -2.89 7.01 0.97
N LYS A 38 -2.21 8.12 0.69
CA LYS A 38 -2.83 9.34 0.14
C LYS A 38 -3.47 9.08 -1.22
N ALA A 39 -2.84 8.30 -2.09
CA ALA A 39 -3.43 7.90 -3.37
C ALA A 39 -4.65 7.01 -3.18
N LEU A 40 -4.59 6.03 -2.26
CA LEU A 40 -5.69 5.13 -1.94
C LEU A 40 -6.92 5.89 -1.44
N PHE A 41 -6.79 6.71 -0.40
CA PHE A 41 -7.93 7.42 0.21
C PHE A 41 -8.49 8.56 -0.65
N ARG A 42 -7.70 9.10 -1.59
CA ARG A 42 -8.17 10.13 -2.54
C ARG A 42 -8.71 9.53 -3.84
N CYS A 43 -8.53 8.24 -4.08
CA CYS A 43 -9.01 7.61 -5.29
C CYS A 43 -10.53 7.59 -5.27
N LYS A 44 -11.15 8.30 -6.22
CA LYS A 44 -12.60 8.29 -6.45
C LYS A 44 -12.84 7.84 -7.88
N MET A 45 -13.78 6.94 -8.06
CA MET A 45 -14.16 6.50 -9.39
C MET A 45 -14.91 7.62 -10.10
N LEU A 46 -14.55 7.87 -11.34
CA LEU A 46 -15.33 8.72 -12.22
C LEU A 46 -16.45 7.88 -12.84
N ASP A 47 -17.65 8.43 -12.95
CA ASP A 47 -18.87 7.72 -13.41
C ASP A 47 -18.75 7.04 -14.79
N ARG A 48 -17.73 7.39 -15.57
CA ARG A 48 -17.49 6.85 -16.92
C ARG A 48 -16.46 5.71 -16.98
N ASN A 49 -15.78 5.40 -15.87
CA ASN A 49 -14.79 4.34 -15.84
C ASN A 49 -15.41 2.99 -15.43
N PRO A 50 -14.95 1.86 -16.00
CA PRO A 50 -15.39 0.55 -15.55
C PRO A 50 -15.01 0.33 -14.08
N VAL A 51 -15.99 -0.15 -13.30
CA VAL A 51 -15.81 -0.47 -11.88
C VAL A 51 -14.66 -1.44 -11.67
N GLY A 52 -14.53 -2.46 -12.52
CA GLY A 52 -13.45 -3.44 -12.44
C GLY A 52 -12.05 -2.82 -12.52
N THR A 53 -11.84 -1.88 -13.45
CA THR A 53 -10.55 -1.17 -13.59
C THR A 53 -10.23 -0.34 -12.36
N HIS A 54 -11.23 0.31 -11.78
CA HIS A 54 -11.07 1.11 -10.58
C HIS A 54 -10.75 0.24 -9.36
N VAL A 55 -11.48 -0.85 -9.14
CA VAL A 55 -11.24 -1.79 -8.04
C VAL A 55 -9.85 -2.43 -8.14
N LEU A 56 -9.41 -2.82 -9.34
CA LEU A 56 -8.06 -3.36 -9.54
C LEU A 56 -6.98 -2.35 -9.16
N LYS A 57 -7.17 -1.06 -9.48
CA LYS A 57 -6.25 0.01 -9.08
C LYS A 57 -6.20 0.16 -7.55
N MET A 58 -7.35 0.10 -6.88
CA MET A 58 -7.45 0.16 -5.42
C MET A 58 -6.74 -1.03 -4.76
N ILE A 59 -6.95 -2.25 -5.27
CA ILE A 59 -6.25 -3.46 -4.81
C ILE A 59 -4.74 -3.31 -4.97
N GLY A 60 -4.28 -2.72 -6.09
CA GLY A 60 -2.86 -2.44 -6.31
C GLY A 60 -2.26 -1.57 -5.20
N TYR A 61 -2.96 -0.51 -4.75
CA TYR A 61 -2.50 0.31 -3.63
C TYR A 61 -2.47 -0.46 -2.31
N ILE A 62 -3.47 -1.30 -2.04
CA ILE A 62 -3.53 -2.13 -0.82
C ILE A 62 -2.36 -3.11 -0.78
N GLN A 63 -2.05 -3.77 -1.91
CA GLN A 63 -0.90 -4.66 -2.04
C GLN A 63 0.43 -3.94 -1.87
N THR A 64 0.56 -2.69 -2.34
CA THR A 64 1.76 -1.88 -2.11
C THR A 64 1.91 -1.55 -0.63
N LEU A 65 0.82 -1.22 0.09
CA LEU A 65 0.88 -1.01 1.54
C LEU A 65 1.28 -2.27 2.30
N GLU A 66 0.78 -3.44 1.89
CA GLU A 66 1.17 -4.73 2.44
C GLU A 66 2.68 -4.99 2.27
N LYS A 67 3.23 -4.75 1.07
CA LYS A 67 4.68 -4.86 0.81
C LYS A 67 5.53 -3.90 1.65
N LEU A 68 4.99 -2.73 1.97
CA LEU A 68 5.63 -1.75 2.84
C LEU A 68 5.49 -2.08 4.34
N GLY A 69 4.88 -3.23 4.68
CA GLY A 69 4.70 -3.72 6.05
C GLY A 69 3.44 -3.22 6.75
N PHE A 70 2.48 -2.65 6.02
CA PHE A 70 1.27 -2.02 6.55
C PHE A 70 0.03 -2.64 5.91
N PRO A 71 -0.24 -3.93 6.17
CA PRO A 71 -1.43 -4.59 5.65
C PRO A 71 -2.68 -3.92 6.22
N LEU A 72 -3.69 -3.76 5.37
CA LEU A 72 -5.03 -3.36 5.82
C LEU A 72 -5.84 -4.62 6.16
N SER A 73 -6.72 -4.52 7.16
CA SER A 73 -7.70 -5.59 7.40
C SER A 73 -8.62 -5.74 6.19
N VAL A 74 -9.15 -6.94 5.99
CA VAL A 74 -10.06 -7.22 4.87
C VAL A 74 -11.31 -6.34 4.94
N GLU A 75 -11.82 -6.09 6.15
CA GLU A 75 -12.96 -5.20 6.39
C GLU A 75 -12.63 -3.76 5.95
N LEU A 76 -11.51 -3.21 6.43
CA LEU A 76 -11.10 -1.84 6.09
C LEU A 76 -10.77 -1.69 4.60
N ALA A 77 -10.14 -2.69 3.99
CA ALA A 77 -9.88 -2.70 2.56
C ALA A 77 -11.19 -2.67 1.76
N THR A 78 -12.18 -3.45 2.17
CA THR A 78 -13.53 -3.46 1.58
C THR A 78 -14.20 -2.10 1.72
N ASP A 79 -14.21 -1.53 2.93
CA ASP A 79 -14.83 -0.23 3.20
C ASP A 79 -14.21 0.89 2.37
N VAL A 80 -12.88 0.90 2.24
CA VAL A 80 -12.15 1.89 1.44
C VAL A 80 -12.46 1.75 -0.05
N ILE A 81 -12.58 0.51 -0.55
CA ILE A 81 -13.00 0.28 -1.94
C ILE A 81 -14.43 0.76 -2.13
N LEU A 82 -15.36 0.41 -1.25
CA LEU A 82 -16.76 0.84 -1.34
C LEU A 82 -16.91 2.36 -1.29
N GLN A 83 -16.19 3.04 -0.39
CA GLN A 83 -16.20 4.50 -0.27
C GLN A 83 -15.65 5.20 -1.53
N SER A 84 -14.81 4.52 -2.32
CA SER A 84 -14.24 5.09 -3.54
C SER A 84 -15.21 5.09 -4.74
N LEU A 85 -16.29 4.33 -4.65
CA LEU A 85 -17.28 4.17 -5.72
C LEU A 85 -18.36 5.26 -5.62
N PRO A 86 -19.05 5.58 -6.74
CA PRO A 86 -20.21 6.46 -6.72
C PRO A 86 -21.38 5.79 -5.98
N ASP A 87 -22.23 6.59 -5.36
CA ASP A 87 -23.39 6.11 -4.57
C ASP A 87 -24.37 5.26 -5.40
N SER A 88 -24.40 5.45 -6.72
CA SER A 88 -25.18 4.63 -7.65
C SER A 88 -24.69 3.18 -7.78
N PHE A 89 -23.40 2.93 -7.51
CA PHE A 89 -22.78 1.61 -7.60
C PHE A 89 -22.55 0.94 -6.24
N SER A 90 -22.45 1.72 -5.16
CA SER A 90 -22.26 1.19 -3.79
C SER A 90 -23.43 0.28 -3.38
N VAL A 91 -24.66 0.64 -3.74
CA VAL A 91 -25.88 -0.17 -3.51
C VAL A 91 -25.84 -1.53 -4.22
N CYS A 92 -25.28 -1.61 -5.42
CA CYS A 92 -25.29 -2.85 -6.22
C CYS A 92 -24.20 -3.83 -5.79
N LEU A 93 -23.07 -3.32 -5.31
CA LEU A 93 -21.94 -4.14 -4.86
C LEU A 93 -22.09 -4.62 -3.43
N PHE A 94 -22.69 -3.84 -2.52
CA PHE A 94 -22.93 -4.27 -1.14
C PHE A 94 -23.71 -5.60 -1.09
N SER A 95 -24.76 -5.74 -1.92
CA SER A 95 -25.52 -6.99 -2.06
C SER A 95 -24.77 -8.15 -2.73
N ARG A 96 -23.71 -7.87 -3.50
CA ARG A 96 -22.91 -8.87 -4.24
C ARG A 96 -21.72 -9.39 -3.43
N TRP A 97 -21.12 -8.56 -2.57
CA TRP A 97 -19.94 -8.89 -1.77
C TRP A 97 -20.29 -9.69 -0.50
N GLU A 98 -21.43 -9.42 0.13
CA GLU A 98 -21.90 -10.17 1.30
C GLU A 98 -22.26 -11.65 0.97
N GLY A 99 -22.41 -11.97 -0.31
CA GLY A 99 -22.75 -13.31 -0.81
C GLY A 99 -21.61 -14.12 -1.44
N ARG A 100 -20.35 -13.66 -1.48
CA ARG A 100 -19.27 -14.40 -2.18
C ARG A 100 -18.06 -14.77 -1.31
N ASN A 101 -17.98 -16.07 -1.03
CA ASN A 101 -16.78 -16.83 -0.72
C ASN A 101 -15.73 -16.65 -1.87
N PRO A 102 -14.45 -16.32 -1.59
CA PRO A 102 -13.51 -15.78 -2.58
C PRO A 102 -13.01 -16.72 -3.70
N VAL A 103 -13.67 -17.84 -3.98
CA VAL A 103 -13.15 -18.86 -4.92
C VAL A 103 -13.75 -18.79 -6.34
N GLN A 104 -14.75 -17.95 -6.62
CA GLN A 104 -15.35 -17.91 -7.96
C GLN A 104 -15.42 -16.50 -8.56
N SER A 105 -14.33 -16.21 -9.28
CA SER A 105 -14.17 -15.25 -10.36
C SER A 105 -15.33 -15.30 -11.35
N GLY A 106 -15.77 -14.11 -11.78
CA GLY A 106 -16.76 -13.94 -12.84
C GLY A 106 -17.06 -12.46 -13.01
N PHE A 107 -16.31 -11.84 -13.93
CA PHE A 107 -16.45 -10.47 -14.42
C PHE A 107 -17.91 -10.11 -14.72
N CYS A 108 -18.27 -8.83 -14.52
CA CYS A 108 -19.40 -8.22 -15.21
C CYS A 108 -18.89 -7.03 -16.02
N VAL A 109 -19.20 -7.09 -17.31
CA VAL A 109 -19.16 -6.01 -18.32
C VAL A 109 -20.05 -4.85 -17.88
#